data_AF-A0A7S4DPA0-F1
#
_entry.id   AF-A0A7S4DPA0-F1
#
_cell.length_a   1.000
_cell.length_b   1.000
_cell.length_c   1.000
_cell.angle_alpha   90.00
_cell.angle_beta   90.00
_cell.angle_gamma   90.00
#
_symmetry.space_group_name_H-M   'P 1'
#
loop_
_entity.id
_entity.type
_entity.pdbx_description
1 polymer ?
#
loop_
_entity_poly.entity_id
_entity_poly.type
_entity_poly.pdbx_seq_one_letter_code
_entity_poly.pdbx_strand_id
1 'polypeptide(L)'
;MDTDFVTFRTDAGDKFEVFTKPKAALDYRQKTARGERADVTRVLAEEGPKIYTDIKKLRVASKAMLAKAFQTDDALKAARIIVEKGKLKVKVYVPKPFTELVLDGIALFETVAATYILVDNGRLPSFLILCVLVSLLILTTMTLCATVGRKISAHFMSMAPFNNPLKSDTALRQFESQVWQLIVHVGMSSLALYVYSNGEDFLSRPSQFLQLWQLNDEMRGDVVNLYLVQLAIWFVTLVSLRFFEVRSGDHHVMYTHHVVTIGVVLVSFAAKRYIHFGMVVFMLHDISDVPLDIMKILNLLRIEDSHGFYGAEIAYFILMPTWIYTRIFIFPLTVIYGGVWCAIYNPSSNGDMYWCDRLRDGSELPDLGLVEKGAAALRADCSFGGGGHICFVLLMLLECLHLWWTYLLLRIGYRALLQGHATHEVSNEMYYAAQDNGEKLKSK
;
A
#
# COMPACT_ATOMS: atom_id res chain seq x y z
N MET A 1 -0.81 -19.24 16.88
CA MET A 1 -1.38 -19.21 15.51
C MET A 1 -2.59 -18.31 15.56
N ASP A 2 -2.73 -17.34 14.65
CA ASP A 2 -3.98 -16.60 14.49
C ASP A 2 -5.00 -17.58 13.89
N THR A 3 -5.65 -18.34 14.77
CA THR A 3 -6.71 -19.28 14.42
C THR A 3 -8.03 -18.56 14.59
N ASP A 4 -8.79 -18.50 13.51
CA ASP A 4 -10.16 -18.01 13.57
C ASP A 4 -11.10 -19.11 13.08
N PHE A 5 -12.39 -18.86 13.09
CA PHE A 5 -13.35 -19.83 12.64
C PHE A 5 -14.32 -19.27 11.62
N VAL A 6 -14.71 -20.12 10.69
CA VAL A 6 -15.77 -19.84 9.73
C VAL A 6 -17.05 -20.42 10.27
N THR A 7 -18.08 -19.59 10.40
CA THR A 7 -19.41 -20.02 10.86
C THR A 7 -20.35 -20.16 9.67
N PHE A 8 -20.84 -21.35 9.42
CA PHE A 8 -21.90 -21.64 8.46
C PHE A 8 -23.22 -21.90 9.21
N ARG A 9 -24.33 -21.41 8.66
CA ARG A 9 -25.67 -21.74 9.14
C ARG A 9 -26.47 -22.33 7.98
N THR A 10 -27.14 -23.44 8.24
CA THR A 10 -28.08 -24.03 7.28
C THR A 10 -29.38 -23.23 7.25
N ASP A 11 -30.21 -23.46 6.23
CA ASP A 11 -31.56 -22.86 6.13
C ASP A 11 -32.47 -23.30 7.28
N ALA A 12 -32.21 -24.48 7.86
CA ALA A 12 -32.88 -24.99 9.05
C ALA A 12 -32.41 -24.34 10.36
N GLY A 13 -31.40 -23.45 10.30
CA GLY A 13 -30.84 -22.74 11.46
C GLY A 13 -29.72 -23.49 12.20
N ASP A 14 -29.32 -24.67 11.74
CA ASP A 14 -28.23 -25.43 12.35
C ASP A 14 -26.89 -24.71 12.13
N LYS A 15 -26.11 -24.56 13.20
CA LYS A 15 -24.82 -23.87 13.19
C LYS A 15 -23.68 -24.87 13.07
N PHE A 16 -22.76 -24.62 12.14
CA PHE A 16 -21.53 -25.36 11.97
C PHE A 16 -20.33 -24.40 11.89
N GLU A 17 -19.22 -24.80 12.49
CA GLU A 17 -18.02 -23.98 12.59
C GLU A 17 -16.79 -24.82 12.29
N VAL A 18 -15.79 -24.22 11.65
CA VAL A 18 -14.52 -24.89 11.37
C VAL A 18 -13.37 -23.96 11.72
N PHE A 19 -12.34 -24.46 12.40
CA PHE A 19 -11.13 -23.69 12.66
C PHE A 19 -10.32 -23.56 11.38
N THR A 20 -9.97 -22.32 11.05
CA THR A 20 -9.27 -21.97 9.81
C THR A 20 -8.14 -20.99 10.10
N LYS A 21 -7.20 -20.94 9.16
CA LYS A 21 -6.26 -19.84 9.04
C LYS A 21 -6.97 -18.73 8.23
N PRO A 22 -7.25 -17.55 8.82
CA PRO A 22 -8.01 -16.48 8.20
C PRO A 22 -7.69 -16.17 6.74
N LYS A 23 -6.42 -15.88 6.45
CA LYS A 23 -5.97 -15.47 5.11
C LYS A 23 -5.98 -16.63 4.13
N ALA A 24 -5.73 -17.86 4.59
CA ALA A 24 -5.83 -19.05 3.74
C ALA A 24 -7.29 -19.34 3.37
N ALA A 25 -8.22 -19.13 4.30
CA ALA A 25 -9.65 -19.28 4.02
C ALA A 25 -10.15 -18.22 3.04
N LEU A 26 -9.62 -17.00 3.14
CA LEU A 26 -9.87 -15.92 2.18
C LEU A 26 -9.32 -16.24 0.79
N ASP A 27 -8.03 -16.58 0.68
CA ASP A 27 -7.36 -16.96 -0.57
C ASP A 27 -8.07 -18.14 -1.25
N TYR A 28 -8.45 -19.15 -0.47
CA TYR A 28 -9.22 -20.30 -0.94
C TYR A 28 -10.55 -19.86 -1.57
N ARG A 29 -11.31 -18.99 -0.89
CA ARG A 29 -12.61 -18.50 -1.38
C ARG A 29 -12.46 -17.63 -2.62
N GLN A 30 -11.41 -16.81 -2.71
CA GLN A 30 -11.14 -15.99 -3.89
C GLN A 30 -10.77 -16.86 -5.10
N LYS A 31 -9.92 -17.87 -4.91
CA LYS A 31 -9.55 -18.83 -5.97
C LYS A 31 -10.74 -19.62 -6.47
N THR A 32 -11.59 -20.14 -5.57
CA THR A 32 -12.79 -20.88 -5.97
C THR A 32 -13.82 -19.99 -6.66
N ALA A 33 -13.96 -18.72 -6.26
CA ALA A 33 -14.80 -17.74 -6.95
C ALA A 33 -14.32 -17.44 -8.39
N ARG A 34 -13.00 -17.51 -8.64
CA ARG A 34 -12.41 -17.41 -9.99
C ARG A 34 -12.44 -18.72 -10.79
N GLY A 35 -12.97 -19.81 -10.21
CA GLY A 35 -13.01 -21.13 -10.85
C GLY A 35 -11.69 -21.91 -10.78
N GLU A 36 -10.71 -21.45 -10.01
CA GLU A 36 -9.41 -22.13 -9.85
C GLU A 36 -9.52 -23.33 -8.89
N ARG A 37 -8.66 -24.34 -9.10
CA ARG A 37 -8.55 -25.47 -8.15
C ARG A 37 -7.77 -25.05 -6.91
N ALA A 38 -8.39 -25.19 -5.74
CA ALA A 38 -7.76 -24.93 -4.45
C ALA A 38 -7.98 -26.09 -3.47
N ASP A 39 -7.00 -26.34 -2.59
CA ASP A 39 -7.03 -27.41 -1.58
C ASP A 39 -7.43 -26.87 -0.20
N VAL A 40 -8.54 -27.40 0.34
CA VAL A 40 -9.12 -26.95 1.61
C VAL A 40 -8.28 -27.37 2.81
N THR A 41 -7.47 -28.43 2.71
CA THR A 41 -6.65 -28.90 3.84
C THR A 41 -5.64 -27.84 4.29
N ARG A 42 -5.14 -27.01 3.36
CA ARG A 42 -4.22 -25.90 3.65
C ARG A 42 -4.89 -24.77 4.43
N VAL A 43 -6.22 -24.68 4.38
CA VAL A 43 -7.03 -23.69 5.07
C VAL A 43 -7.26 -24.05 6.54
N LEU A 44 -7.35 -25.34 6.84
CA LEU A 44 -7.67 -25.83 8.18
C LEU A 44 -6.54 -25.48 9.15
N ALA A 45 -6.94 -25.05 10.35
CA ALA A 45 -5.98 -24.73 11.40
C ALA A 45 -5.49 -25.96 12.16
N GLU A 46 -6.28 -27.04 12.17
CA GLU A 46 -5.98 -28.29 12.83
C GLU A 46 -5.51 -29.37 11.85
N GLU A 47 -4.79 -30.37 12.37
CA GLU A 47 -4.48 -31.59 11.64
C GLU A 47 -5.76 -32.42 11.44
N GLY A 48 -6.42 -32.17 10.31
CA GLY A 48 -7.62 -32.87 9.87
C GLY A 48 -8.91 -32.05 9.95
N PRO A 49 -9.92 -32.38 9.14
CA PRO A 49 -11.18 -31.66 9.09
C PRO A 49 -12.05 -32.00 10.32
N LYS A 50 -12.07 -31.11 11.31
CA LYS A 50 -13.01 -31.16 12.42
C LYS A 50 -14.04 -30.04 12.30
N ILE A 51 -15.31 -30.43 12.23
CA ILE A 51 -16.43 -29.50 12.19
C ILE A 51 -17.09 -29.50 13.55
N TYR A 52 -17.36 -28.30 14.06
CA TYR A 52 -17.94 -28.07 15.36
C TYR A 52 -19.36 -27.56 15.21
N THR A 53 -20.24 -27.93 16.12
CA THR A 53 -21.55 -27.27 16.26
C THR A 53 -21.45 -26.05 17.17
N ASP A 54 -20.48 -26.06 18.08
CA ASP A 54 -20.14 -24.95 18.97
C ASP A 54 -18.65 -25.00 19.29
N ILE A 55 -17.89 -24.07 18.71
CA ILE A 55 -16.43 -23.99 18.93
C ILE A 55 -16.08 -23.61 20.36
N LYS A 56 -16.88 -22.77 21.04
CA LYS A 56 -16.56 -22.34 22.42
C LYS A 56 -16.61 -23.49 23.40
N LYS A 57 -17.43 -24.49 23.10
CA LYS A 57 -17.58 -25.73 23.89
C LYS A 57 -16.83 -26.92 23.29
N LEU A 58 -16.07 -26.70 22.20
CA LEU A 58 -15.36 -27.74 21.43
C LEU A 58 -16.25 -28.94 21.06
N ARG A 59 -17.54 -28.69 20.80
CA ARG A 59 -18.49 -29.75 20.47
C ARG A 59 -18.42 -30.09 18.99
N VAL A 60 -17.91 -31.28 18.68
CA VAL A 60 -17.75 -31.79 17.31
C VAL A 60 -19.09 -32.29 16.75
N ALA A 61 -19.35 -32.01 15.47
CA ALA A 61 -20.52 -32.48 14.74
C ALA A 61 -20.41 -34.00 14.46
N SER A 62 -21.50 -34.73 14.69
CA SER A 62 -21.54 -36.17 14.38
C SER A 62 -21.69 -36.39 12.86
N LYS A 63 -21.26 -37.56 12.37
CA LYS A 63 -21.43 -37.95 10.96
C LYS A 63 -22.89 -37.84 10.48
N ALA A 64 -23.85 -38.19 11.33
CA ALA A 64 -25.27 -38.06 11.03
C ALA A 64 -25.71 -36.59 10.84
N MET A 65 -25.17 -35.67 11.67
CA MET A 65 -25.42 -34.23 11.50
C MET A 65 -24.81 -33.70 10.20
N LEU A 66 -23.59 -34.15 9.87
CA LEU A 66 -22.95 -33.76 8.61
C LEU A 66 -23.72 -34.29 7.39
N ALA A 67 -24.14 -35.55 7.41
CA ALA A 67 -24.93 -36.15 6.35
C ALA A 67 -26.27 -35.41 6.16
N LYS A 68 -26.93 -35.01 7.27
CA LYS A 68 -28.17 -34.24 7.23
C LYS A 68 -27.98 -32.82 6.66
N ALA A 69 -26.91 -32.12 7.07
CA ALA A 69 -26.71 -30.72 6.74
C ALA A 69 -26.01 -30.48 5.40
N PHE A 70 -25.09 -31.37 5.01
CA PHE A 70 -24.19 -31.20 3.86
C PHE A 70 -24.32 -32.32 2.83
N GLN A 71 -25.21 -33.29 3.03
CA GLN A 71 -25.37 -34.47 2.17
C GLN A 71 -24.08 -35.31 2.05
N THR A 72 -23.22 -35.25 3.06
CA THR A 72 -21.95 -35.97 3.12
C THR A 72 -21.59 -36.28 4.57
N ASP A 73 -21.04 -37.46 4.82
CA ASP A 73 -20.46 -37.83 6.13
C ASP A 73 -18.96 -37.47 6.23
N ASP A 74 -18.33 -37.18 5.09
CA ASP A 74 -16.96 -36.70 4.99
C ASP A 74 -16.83 -35.26 5.50
N ALA A 75 -16.10 -35.11 6.59
CA ALA A 75 -15.81 -33.82 7.21
C ALA A 75 -14.98 -32.89 6.30
N LEU A 76 -14.17 -33.41 5.37
CA LEU A 76 -13.40 -32.57 4.45
C LEU A 76 -14.29 -31.88 3.42
N LYS A 77 -15.26 -32.62 2.87
CA LYS A 77 -16.27 -32.07 1.94
C LYS A 77 -17.17 -31.06 2.64
N ALA A 78 -17.60 -31.36 3.87
CA ALA A 78 -18.38 -30.41 4.65
C ALA A 78 -17.55 -29.17 5.03
N ALA A 79 -16.26 -29.31 5.35
CA ALA A 79 -15.37 -28.19 5.62
C ALA A 79 -15.20 -27.30 4.39
N ARG A 80 -15.11 -27.88 3.19
CA ARG A 80 -15.11 -27.12 1.93
C ARG A 80 -16.35 -26.25 1.79
N ILE A 81 -17.55 -26.81 2.01
CA ILE A 81 -18.80 -26.05 1.92
C ILE A 81 -18.83 -24.91 2.96
N ILE A 82 -18.41 -25.19 4.19
CA ILE A 82 -18.34 -24.20 5.27
C ILE A 82 -17.37 -23.07 4.91
N VAL A 83 -16.18 -23.39 4.39
CA VAL A 83 -15.17 -22.40 4.00
C VAL A 83 -15.58 -21.61 2.76
N GLU A 84 -16.34 -22.19 1.82
CA GLU A 84 -16.82 -21.48 0.64
C GLU A 84 -18.01 -20.56 0.95
N LYS A 85 -18.97 -21.04 1.76
CA LYS A 85 -20.28 -20.37 1.95
C LYS A 85 -20.49 -19.74 3.32
N GLY A 86 -19.69 -20.09 4.32
CA GLY A 86 -19.85 -19.60 5.69
C GLY A 86 -19.45 -18.13 5.87
N LYS A 87 -19.82 -17.54 7.00
CA LYS A 87 -19.34 -16.23 7.42
C LYS A 87 -17.93 -16.36 7.95
N LEU A 88 -16.99 -15.75 7.24
CA LEU A 88 -15.63 -15.50 7.73
C LEU A 88 -15.72 -14.34 8.73
N LYS A 89 -15.06 -14.50 9.88
CA LYS A 89 -14.90 -13.42 10.86
C LYS A 89 -13.88 -12.38 10.42
N VAL A 90 -12.84 -12.81 9.72
CA VAL A 90 -11.93 -11.90 9.03
C VAL A 90 -12.64 -11.26 7.85
N LYS A 91 -12.69 -9.92 7.84
CA LYS A 91 -13.39 -9.15 6.82
C LYS A 91 -12.76 -9.44 5.45
N VAL A 92 -13.56 -10.10 4.63
CA VAL A 92 -13.26 -10.47 3.24
C VAL A 92 -13.15 -9.19 2.43
N TYR A 93 -12.13 -9.07 1.56
CA TYR A 93 -12.13 -8.05 0.52
C TYR A 93 -13.44 -8.16 -0.27
N VAL A 94 -14.26 -7.12 -0.23
CA VAL A 94 -15.49 -7.04 -1.01
C VAL A 94 -15.16 -6.38 -2.33
N PRO A 95 -15.23 -7.09 -3.48
CA PRO A 95 -14.95 -6.48 -4.77
C PRO A 95 -15.89 -5.31 -5.03
N LYS A 96 -15.31 -4.17 -5.43
CA LYS A 96 -16.04 -2.98 -5.86
C LYS A 96 -15.81 -2.77 -7.35
N PRO A 97 -16.59 -3.42 -8.23
CA PRO A 97 -16.27 -3.52 -9.65
C PRO A 97 -16.19 -2.14 -10.34
N PHE A 98 -17.05 -1.20 -9.97
CA PHE A 98 -16.99 0.16 -10.51
C PHE A 98 -15.72 0.90 -10.10
N THR A 99 -15.34 0.82 -8.81
CA THR A 99 -14.11 1.43 -8.30
C THR A 99 -12.87 0.80 -8.94
N GLU A 100 -12.84 -0.52 -9.09
CA GLU A 100 -11.75 -1.22 -9.78
C GLU A 100 -11.65 -0.79 -11.24
N LEU A 101 -12.77 -0.71 -11.96
CA LEU A 101 -12.78 -0.27 -13.35
C LEU A 101 -12.22 1.14 -13.52
N VAL A 102 -12.63 2.08 -12.67
CA VAL A 102 -12.13 3.46 -12.69
C VAL A 102 -10.64 3.50 -12.41
N LEU A 103 -10.18 2.82 -11.35
CA LEU A 103 -8.76 2.80 -10.97
C LEU A 103 -7.89 2.11 -12.02
N ASP A 104 -8.35 1.01 -12.61
CA ASP A 104 -7.66 0.33 -13.72
C ASP A 104 -7.58 1.21 -14.96
N GLY A 105 -8.64 1.97 -15.26
CA GLY A 105 -8.64 2.93 -16.35
C GLY A 105 -7.61 4.06 -16.16
N ILE A 106 -7.51 4.59 -14.94
CA ILE A 106 -6.51 5.62 -14.60
C ILE A 106 -5.10 5.01 -14.67
N ALA A 107 -4.87 3.85 -14.07
CA ALA A 107 -3.58 3.15 -14.11
C ALA A 107 -3.12 2.87 -15.55
N LEU A 108 -4.04 2.48 -16.45
CA LEU A 108 -3.74 2.29 -17.86
C LEU A 108 -3.37 3.62 -18.54
N PHE A 109 -4.13 4.68 -18.29
CA PHE A 109 -3.81 6.01 -18.80
C PHE A 109 -2.44 6.49 -18.34
N GLU A 110 -2.12 6.34 -17.05
CA GLU A 110 -0.81 6.69 -16.48
C GLU A 110 0.31 5.83 -17.08
N THR A 111 0.08 4.55 -17.34
CA THR A 111 1.05 3.68 -18.01
C THR A 111 1.40 4.20 -19.40
N VAL A 112 0.38 4.60 -20.17
CA VAL A 112 0.55 5.15 -21.51
C VAL A 112 1.25 6.52 -21.44
N ALA A 113 0.82 7.39 -20.52
CA ALA A 113 1.43 8.71 -20.31
C ALA A 113 2.90 8.59 -19.89
N ALA A 114 3.22 7.69 -18.94
CA ALA A 114 4.57 7.38 -18.51
C ALA A 114 5.43 6.91 -19.68
N THR A 115 4.92 5.98 -20.50
CA THR A 115 5.63 5.50 -21.69
C THR A 115 5.97 6.65 -22.63
N TYR A 116 5.01 7.50 -22.95
CA TYR A 116 5.23 8.65 -23.82
C TYR A 116 6.25 9.64 -23.23
N ILE A 117 6.10 10.03 -21.96
CA ILE A 117 7.02 10.94 -21.27
C ILE A 117 8.44 10.37 -21.24
N LEU A 118 8.59 9.08 -20.97
CA LEU A 118 9.89 8.41 -20.89
C LEU A 118 10.54 8.23 -22.27
N VAL A 119 9.77 8.00 -23.33
CA VAL A 119 10.30 7.95 -24.72
C VAL A 119 10.80 9.33 -25.14
N ASP A 120 10.00 10.37 -24.90
CA ASP A 120 10.33 11.76 -25.22
C ASP A 120 11.63 12.23 -24.53
N ASN A 121 11.86 11.77 -23.30
CA ASN A 121 13.08 12.06 -22.54
C ASN A 121 14.23 11.06 -22.78
N GLY A 122 14.06 10.07 -23.67
CA GLY A 122 15.06 9.02 -23.93
C GLY A 122 15.37 8.10 -22.74
N ARG A 123 14.45 7.99 -21.76
CA ARG A 123 14.62 7.25 -20.51
C ARG A 123 13.86 5.93 -20.42
N LEU A 124 13.01 5.60 -21.40
CA LEU A 124 12.24 4.35 -21.39
C LEU A 124 13.12 3.10 -21.20
N PRO A 125 14.27 2.93 -21.88
CA PRO A 125 15.12 1.75 -21.67
C PRO A 125 15.63 1.64 -20.23
N SER A 126 16.10 2.74 -19.65
CA SER A 126 16.58 2.78 -18.25
C SER A 126 15.45 2.43 -17.28
N PHE A 127 14.25 2.97 -17.50
CA PHE A 127 13.07 2.67 -16.68
C PHE A 127 12.68 1.18 -16.72
N LEU A 128 12.66 0.56 -17.91
CA LEU A 128 12.35 -0.87 -18.04
C LEU A 128 13.40 -1.75 -17.36
N ILE A 129 14.69 -1.41 -17.48
CA ILE A 129 15.77 -2.09 -16.76
C ILE A 129 15.55 -1.96 -15.25
N LEU A 130 15.22 -0.77 -14.75
CA LEU A 130 14.93 -0.55 -13.33
C LEU A 130 13.72 -1.36 -12.85
N CYS A 131 12.65 -1.48 -13.63
CA CYS A 131 11.51 -2.35 -13.29
C CYS A 131 11.93 -3.82 -13.12
N VAL A 132 12.82 -4.32 -13.98
CA VAL A 132 13.38 -5.67 -13.87
C VAL A 132 14.26 -5.79 -12.62
N LEU A 133 15.15 -4.83 -12.38
CA LEU A 133 16.05 -4.83 -11.22
C LEU A 133 15.28 -4.77 -9.90
N VAL A 134 14.25 -3.94 -9.81
CA VAL A 134 13.35 -3.86 -8.65
C VAL A 134 12.62 -5.19 -8.45
N SER A 135 12.10 -5.79 -9.51
CA SER A 135 11.43 -7.10 -9.42
C SER A 135 12.39 -8.19 -8.91
N LEU A 136 13.63 -8.20 -9.40
CA LEU A 136 14.67 -9.12 -8.93
C LEU A 136 15.05 -8.85 -7.47
N LEU A 137 15.14 -7.58 -7.04
CA LEU A 137 15.40 -7.20 -5.65
C LEU A 137 14.29 -7.74 -4.74
N ILE A 138 13.02 -7.53 -5.09
CA ILE A 138 11.86 -8.02 -4.33
C ILE A 138 11.92 -9.55 -4.22
N LEU A 139 12.06 -10.26 -5.34
CA LEU A 139 12.10 -11.73 -5.36
C LEU A 139 13.28 -12.30 -4.57
N THR A 140 14.46 -11.70 -4.71
CA THR A 140 15.67 -12.12 -3.99
C THR A 140 15.49 -11.92 -2.49
N THR A 141 14.96 -10.76 -2.09
CA THR A 141 14.68 -10.44 -0.69
C THR A 141 13.67 -11.40 -0.10
N MET A 142 12.54 -11.64 -0.79
CA MET A 142 11.53 -12.59 -0.33
C MET A 142 12.12 -13.99 -0.16
N THR A 143 12.92 -14.47 -1.12
CA THR A 143 13.53 -15.81 -1.06
C THR A 143 14.56 -15.93 0.07
N LEU A 144 15.38 -14.90 0.27
CA LEU A 144 16.37 -14.84 1.34
C LEU A 144 15.66 -14.80 2.70
N CYS A 145 14.67 -13.94 2.88
CA CYS A 145 13.87 -13.82 4.10
C CYS A 145 13.10 -15.12 4.41
N ALA A 146 12.58 -15.81 3.40
CA ALA A 146 11.94 -17.11 3.58
C ALA A 146 12.88 -18.15 4.21
N THR A 147 14.15 -18.12 3.78
CA THR A 147 15.18 -19.08 4.19
C THR A 147 15.78 -18.71 5.54
N VAL A 148 16.19 -17.45 5.69
CA VAL A 148 16.84 -16.92 6.89
C VAL A 148 15.83 -16.73 8.02
N GLY A 149 14.66 -16.15 7.72
CA GLY A 149 13.60 -15.91 8.70
C GLY A 149 13.11 -17.20 9.36
N ARG A 150 12.94 -18.29 8.58
CA ARG A 150 12.62 -19.61 9.14
C ARG A 150 13.71 -20.14 10.07
N LYS A 151 14.98 -20.00 9.69
CA LYS A 151 16.12 -20.46 10.51
C LYS A 151 16.26 -19.65 11.80
N ILE A 152 16.20 -18.32 11.71
CA ILE A 152 16.30 -17.41 12.86
C ILE A 152 15.12 -17.65 13.81
N SER A 153 13.88 -17.71 13.29
CA SER A 153 12.70 -17.92 14.11
C SER A 153 12.68 -19.33 14.75
N ALA A 154 13.19 -20.36 14.06
CA ALA A 154 13.32 -21.69 14.65
C ALA A 154 14.47 -21.81 15.66
N HIS A 155 15.52 -21.02 15.54
CA HIS A 155 16.71 -21.12 16.39
C HIS A 155 16.67 -20.18 17.61
N PHE A 156 16.40 -18.89 17.39
CA PHE A 156 16.42 -17.88 18.45
C PHE A 156 15.06 -17.72 19.15
N MET A 157 13.96 -17.99 18.45
CA MET A 157 12.60 -17.73 18.96
C MET A 157 11.84 -19.02 19.34
N SER A 158 12.52 -20.19 19.33
CA SER A 158 11.93 -21.47 19.73
C SER A 158 11.92 -21.68 21.25
N MET A 159 12.84 -21.03 21.98
CA MET A 159 12.87 -21.04 23.45
C MET A 159 11.96 -19.97 24.07
N ALA A 160 11.41 -19.06 23.27
CA ALA A 160 10.48 -18.05 23.72
C ALA A 160 9.08 -18.65 23.98
N PRO A 161 8.32 -18.14 24.97
CA PRO A 161 7.05 -18.73 25.42
C PRO A 161 5.96 -18.82 24.33
N PHE A 162 6.11 -18.11 23.22
CA PHE A 162 5.19 -18.05 22.08
C PHE A 162 5.56 -18.98 20.90
N ASN A 163 6.67 -19.75 21.00
CA ASN A 163 7.11 -20.81 20.10
C ASN A 163 7.04 -20.45 18.59
N ASN A 164 8.16 -19.92 18.04
CA ASN A 164 8.39 -19.69 16.61
C ASN A 164 7.28 -18.86 15.91
N PRO A 165 7.30 -17.51 16.00
CA PRO A 165 6.25 -16.64 15.46
C PRO A 165 6.10 -16.75 13.93
N LEU A 166 7.18 -17.06 13.21
CA LEU A 166 7.17 -17.24 11.75
C LEU A 166 6.86 -18.67 11.29
N LYS A 167 6.37 -19.56 12.17
CA LYS A 167 6.05 -20.95 11.82
C LYS A 167 4.97 -21.07 10.74
N SER A 168 4.03 -20.13 10.69
CA SER A 168 2.95 -20.17 9.69
C SER A 168 3.37 -19.50 8.38
N ASP A 169 3.09 -20.14 7.25
CA ASP A 169 3.37 -19.58 5.91
C ASP A 169 2.76 -18.19 5.71
N THR A 170 1.62 -17.93 6.36
CA THR A 170 0.93 -16.64 6.31
C THR A 170 1.67 -15.54 7.07
N ALA A 171 2.23 -15.83 8.25
CA ALA A 171 3.04 -14.89 9.00
C ALA A 171 4.40 -14.68 8.33
N LEU A 172 5.00 -15.76 7.81
CA LEU A 172 6.25 -15.71 7.08
C LEU A 172 6.14 -14.83 5.82
N ARG A 173 5.08 -15.00 5.01
CA ARG A 173 4.84 -14.14 3.83
C ARG A 173 4.61 -12.67 4.19
N GLN A 174 3.97 -12.39 5.32
CA GLN A 174 3.83 -11.01 5.79
C GLN A 174 5.16 -10.43 6.22
N PHE A 175 5.96 -11.20 6.95
CA PHE A 175 7.30 -10.81 7.32
C PHE A 175 8.17 -10.55 6.08
N GLU A 176 8.19 -11.45 5.11
CA GLU A 176 8.87 -11.28 3.82
C GLU A 176 8.41 -9.99 3.10
N SER A 177 7.09 -9.76 3.06
CA SER A 177 6.49 -8.57 2.45
C SER A 177 6.93 -7.28 3.15
N GLN A 178 6.98 -7.26 4.48
CA GLN A 178 7.36 -6.07 5.22
C GLN A 178 8.87 -5.80 5.14
N VAL A 179 9.71 -6.85 5.07
CA VAL A 179 11.17 -6.68 5.02
C VAL A 179 11.63 -6.05 3.69
N TRP A 180 11.07 -6.46 2.55
CA TRP A 180 11.46 -5.83 1.29
C TRP A 180 11.00 -4.37 1.21
N GLN A 181 9.82 -4.04 1.78
CA GLN A 181 9.34 -2.66 1.90
C GLN A 181 10.30 -1.84 2.75
N LEU A 182 10.73 -2.35 3.90
CA LEU A 182 11.73 -1.69 4.75
C LEU A 182 13.05 -1.44 3.99
N ILE A 183 13.57 -2.43 3.26
CA ILE A 183 14.81 -2.28 2.49
C ILE A 183 14.66 -1.18 1.43
N VAL A 184 13.52 -1.14 0.75
CA VAL A 184 13.22 -0.11 -0.24
C VAL A 184 13.12 1.27 0.43
N HIS A 185 12.33 1.43 1.49
CA HIS A 185 12.17 2.73 2.15
C HIS A 185 13.47 3.23 2.77
N VAL A 186 14.30 2.37 3.36
CA VAL A 186 15.64 2.76 3.85
C VAL A 186 16.56 3.15 2.69
N GLY A 187 16.56 2.36 1.62
CA GLY A 187 17.38 2.62 0.43
C GLY A 187 17.01 3.93 -0.26
N MET A 188 15.71 4.17 -0.49
CA MET A 188 15.22 5.38 -1.14
C MET A 188 15.32 6.60 -0.23
N SER A 189 15.10 6.46 1.08
CA SER A 189 15.40 7.54 2.04
C SER A 189 16.88 7.94 1.99
N SER A 190 17.78 6.97 1.96
CA SER A 190 19.22 7.21 1.90
C SER A 190 19.63 7.85 0.58
N LEU A 191 19.08 7.36 -0.54
CA LEU A 191 19.35 7.92 -1.86
C LEU A 191 18.81 9.34 -1.98
N ALA A 192 17.58 9.59 -1.49
CA ALA A 192 17.01 10.92 -1.44
C ALA A 192 17.95 11.84 -0.65
N LEU A 193 18.29 11.50 0.60
CA LEU A 193 19.21 12.29 1.44
C LEU A 193 20.56 12.57 0.75
N TYR A 194 21.12 11.59 0.02
CA TYR A 194 22.32 11.80 -0.78
C TYR A 194 22.11 12.85 -1.89
N VAL A 195 21.03 12.73 -2.67
CA VAL A 195 20.68 13.69 -3.73
C VAL A 195 20.44 15.10 -3.13
N TYR A 196 19.81 15.18 -1.96
CA TYR A 196 19.65 16.43 -1.21
C TYR A 196 21.01 17.04 -0.84
N SER A 197 21.89 16.24 -0.25
CA SER A 197 23.21 16.71 0.23
C SER A 197 24.12 17.25 -0.88
N ASN A 198 23.91 16.83 -2.14
CA ASN A 198 24.76 17.20 -3.28
C ASN A 198 24.41 18.51 -3.97
N GLY A 199 23.39 19.24 -3.54
CA GLY A 199 23.10 20.54 -4.15
C GLY A 199 21.74 21.14 -3.86
N GLU A 200 20.96 20.55 -2.96
CA GLU A 200 19.54 20.81 -2.82
C GLU A 200 19.21 20.95 -1.31
N ASP A 201 19.59 22.07 -0.69
CA ASP A 201 19.38 22.30 0.75
C ASP A 201 17.97 22.83 1.07
N PHE A 202 16.96 22.01 0.80
CA PHE A 202 15.54 22.39 0.91
C PHE A 202 14.99 22.42 2.34
N LEU A 203 15.51 21.54 3.20
CA LEU A 203 15.03 21.44 4.59
C LEU A 203 15.48 22.63 5.44
N SER A 204 16.66 23.19 5.18
CA SER A 204 17.17 24.34 5.92
C SER A 204 16.63 25.67 5.38
N ARG A 205 16.14 25.69 4.13
CA ARG A 205 15.63 26.90 3.46
C ARG A 205 14.28 26.65 2.77
N PRO A 206 13.18 26.48 3.51
CA PRO A 206 11.83 26.35 2.94
C PRO A 206 11.46 27.55 2.07
N SER A 207 11.99 28.74 2.35
CA SER A 207 11.78 29.94 1.53
C SER A 207 12.44 29.88 0.15
N GLN A 208 13.41 28.98 -0.08
CA GLN A 208 13.97 28.74 -1.41
C GLN A 208 13.03 27.96 -2.33
N PHE A 209 12.00 27.27 -1.80
CA PHE A 209 10.89 26.75 -2.62
C PHE A 209 10.24 27.84 -3.47
N LEU A 210 10.23 29.07 -2.96
CA LEU A 210 9.60 30.24 -3.56
C LEU A 210 10.56 31.03 -4.45
N GLN A 211 11.88 30.82 -4.33
CA GLN A 211 12.91 31.60 -5.03
C GLN A 211 13.66 30.82 -6.12
N LEU A 212 13.67 29.48 -6.09
CA LEU A 212 14.38 28.63 -7.08
C LEU A 212 13.58 28.41 -8.38
N TRP A 213 12.91 29.47 -8.87
CA TRP A 213 12.31 29.51 -10.21
C TRP A 213 13.36 29.76 -11.31
N GLN A 214 14.63 29.41 -11.08
CA GLN A 214 15.65 29.58 -12.10
C GLN A 214 15.67 28.34 -12.98
N LEU A 215 14.99 28.50 -14.12
CA LEU A 215 15.00 27.75 -15.39
C LEU A 215 16.37 27.17 -15.76
N ASN A 216 16.88 26.18 -15.02
CA ASN A 216 17.82 25.24 -15.60
C ASN A 216 16.97 24.12 -16.21
N ASP A 217 16.89 24.12 -17.54
CA ASP A 217 16.12 23.14 -18.32
C ASP A 217 16.64 21.70 -18.17
N GLU A 218 17.87 21.55 -17.65
CA GLU A 218 18.54 20.29 -17.42
C GLU A 218 18.51 19.88 -15.96
N MET A 219 17.74 18.81 -15.69
CA MET A 219 17.74 18.15 -14.39
C MET A 219 19.07 17.44 -14.17
N ARG A 220 19.62 17.56 -12.96
CA ARG A 220 20.82 16.85 -12.53
C ARG A 220 20.58 15.33 -12.64
N GLY A 221 21.60 14.60 -13.11
CA GLY A 221 21.44 13.18 -13.44
C GLY A 221 21.06 12.29 -12.25
N ASP A 222 21.51 12.63 -11.05
CA ASP A 222 21.14 11.97 -9.79
C ASP A 222 19.66 12.20 -9.42
N VAL A 223 19.10 13.38 -9.66
CA VAL A 223 17.66 13.68 -9.52
C VAL A 223 16.86 12.86 -10.51
N VAL A 224 17.28 12.81 -11.79
CA VAL A 224 16.62 11.97 -12.80
C VAL A 224 16.63 10.50 -12.38
N ASN A 225 17.77 10.00 -11.90
CA ASN A 225 17.88 8.61 -11.46
C ASN A 225 16.99 8.31 -10.24
N LEU A 226 16.91 9.22 -9.26
CA LEU A 226 15.99 9.11 -8.13
C LEU A 226 14.54 8.98 -8.61
N TYR A 227 14.11 9.86 -9.51
CA TYR A 227 12.78 9.83 -10.12
C TYR A 227 12.48 8.51 -10.85
N LEU A 228 13.41 8.04 -11.68
CA LEU A 228 13.23 6.81 -12.45
C LEU A 228 13.14 5.57 -11.54
N VAL A 229 13.97 5.50 -10.49
CA VAL A 229 13.93 4.40 -9.52
C VAL A 229 12.64 4.43 -8.72
N GLN A 230 12.22 5.60 -8.21
CA GLN A 230 10.98 5.71 -7.45
C GLN A 230 9.75 5.35 -8.29
N LEU A 231 9.69 5.84 -9.53
CA LEU A 231 8.62 5.50 -10.47
C LEU A 231 8.59 3.99 -10.76
N ALA A 232 9.75 3.36 -10.96
CA ALA A 232 9.84 1.92 -11.20
C ALA A 232 9.35 1.10 -10.01
N ILE A 233 9.71 1.50 -8.78
CA ILE A 233 9.24 0.86 -7.54
C ILE A 233 7.72 0.93 -7.44
N TRP A 234 7.14 2.12 -7.63
CA TRP A 234 5.68 2.28 -7.52
C TRP A 234 4.93 1.58 -8.64
N PHE A 235 5.47 1.54 -9.86
CA PHE A 235 4.87 0.82 -10.98
C PHE A 235 4.88 -0.70 -10.73
N VAL A 236 6.02 -1.27 -10.32
CA VAL A 236 6.13 -2.70 -9.97
C VAL A 236 5.20 -3.06 -8.80
N THR A 237 5.07 -2.17 -7.82
CA THR A 237 4.17 -2.36 -6.67
C THR A 237 2.70 -2.29 -7.09
N LEU A 238 2.31 -1.35 -7.98
CA LEU A 238 0.96 -1.26 -8.52
C LEU A 238 0.55 -2.54 -9.28
N VAL A 239 1.43 -3.05 -10.14
CA VAL A 239 1.25 -4.32 -10.86
C VAL A 239 1.13 -5.47 -9.86
N SER A 240 1.96 -5.49 -8.82
CA SER A 240 1.91 -6.50 -7.77
C SER A 240 0.60 -6.49 -6.99
N LEU A 241 0.13 -5.32 -6.58
CA LEU A 241 -1.17 -5.15 -5.93
C LEU A 241 -2.32 -5.64 -6.82
N ARG A 242 -2.28 -5.37 -8.12
CA ARG A 242 -3.36 -5.77 -9.03
C ARG A 242 -3.42 -7.29 -9.25
N PHE A 243 -2.27 -7.90 -9.50
CA PHE A 243 -2.19 -9.25 -10.09
C PHE A 243 -1.60 -10.32 -9.18
N PHE A 244 -0.68 -9.98 -8.27
CA PHE A 244 0.11 -10.96 -7.53
C PHE A 244 -0.24 -11.03 -6.03
N GLU A 245 -0.63 -9.91 -5.42
CA GLU A 245 -0.90 -9.85 -3.99
C GLU A 245 -2.31 -10.32 -3.62
N VAL A 246 -2.44 -10.88 -2.42
CA VAL A 246 -3.74 -11.24 -1.85
C VAL A 246 -4.46 -9.96 -1.44
N ARG A 247 -5.67 -9.75 -1.94
CA ARG A 247 -6.45 -8.55 -1.66
C ARG A 247 -6.88 -8.51 -0.20
N SER A 248 -6.24 -7.63 0.56
CA SER A 248 -6.64 -7.20 1.90
C SER A 248 -7.74 -6.13 1.82
N GLY A 249 -8.33 -5.75 2.96
CA GLY A 249 -9.44 -4.79 2.92
C GLY A 249 -9.06 -3.34 2.71
N ASP A 250 -7.78 -3.01 2.83
CA ASP A 250 -7.17 -1.76 2.43
C ASP A 250 -6.70 -1.75 0.96
N HIS A 251 -6.95 -2.83 0.20
CA HIS A 251 -6.51 -2.96 -1.20
C HIS A 251 -6.85 -1.73 -2.05
N HIS A 252 -8.09 -1.22 -1.98
CA HIS A 252 -8.48 -0.03 -2.74
C HIS A 252 -7.77 1.23 -2.29
N VAL A 253 -7.48 1.37 -0.99
CA VAL A 253 -6.79 2.54 -0.44
C VAL A 253 -5.34 2.53 -0.91
N MET A 254 -4.66 1.39 -0.82
CA MET A 254 -3.30 1.23 -1.33
C MET A 254 -3.24 1.36 -2.86
N TYR A 255 -4.19 0.79 -3.60
CA TYR A 255 -4.24 0.95 -5.06
C TYR A 255 -4.43 2.42 -5.46
N THR A 256 -5.36 3.11 -4.80
CA THR A 256 -5.59 4.55 -5.02
C THR A 256 -4.34 5.35 -4.70
N HIS A 257 -3.65 5.02 -3.60
CA HIS A 257 -2.39 5.65 -3.25
C HIS A 257 -1.35 5.52 -4.37
N HIS A 258 -1.11 4.31 -4.89
CA HIS A 258 -0.11 4.12 -5.95
C HIS A 258 -0.47 4.84 -7.25
N VAL A 259 -1.75 4.84 -7.63
CA VAL A 259 -2.23 5.63 -8.78
C VAL A 259 -1.95 7.12 -8.54
N VAL A 260 -2.34 7.65 -7.38
CA VAL A 260 -2.11 9.07 -7.04
C VAL A 260 -0.62 9.42 -7.03
N THR A 261 0.24 8.62 -6.41
CA THR A 261 1.68 8.92 -6.32
C THR A 261 2.39 8.80 -7.67
N ILE A 262 2.02 7.82 -8.50
CA ILE A 262 2.49 7.74 -9.89
C ILE A 262 2.07 8.99 -10.66
N GLY A 263 0.80 9.40 -10.57
CA GLY A 263 0.30 10.63 -11.18
C GLY A 263 1.09 11.87 -10.76
N VAL A 264 1.32 12.08 -9.45
CA VAL A 264 2.10 13.23 -8.94
C VAL A 264 3.50 13.26 -9.54
N VAL A 265 4.16 12.10 -9.62
CA VAL A 265 5.52 11.99 -10.18
C VAL A 265 5.56 12.23 -11.67
N LEU A 266 4.61 11.66 -12.42
CA LEU A 266 4.54 11.84 -13.87
C LEU A 266 4.31 13.31 -14.22
N VAL A 267 3.39 13.98 -13.53
CA VAL A 267 3.14 15.42 -13.71
C VAL A 267 4.38 16.22 -13.33
N SER A 268 5.01 15.91 -12.18
CA SER A 268 6.21 16.61 -11.71
C SER A 268 7.38 16.48 -12.70
N PHE A 269 7.64 15.26 -13.17
CA PHE A 269 8.72 14.94 -14.09
C PHE A 269 8.48 15.52 -15.49
N ALA A 270 7.23 15.49 -15.98
CA ALA A 270 6.88 16.07 -17.28
C ALA A 270 6.98 17.60 -17.29
N ALA A 271 6.58 18.26 -16.20
CA ALA A 271 6.57 19.71 -16.11
C ALA A 271 7.94 20.32 -15.80
N LYS A 272 8.90 19.53 -15.28
CA LYS A 272 10.26 19.89 -14.81
C LYS A 272 10.32 20.96 -13.70
N ARG A 273 9.55 22.04 -13.81
CA ARG A 273 9.40 23.11 -12.83
C ARG A 273 8.91 22.65 -11.46
N TYR A 274 8.27 21.48 -11.40
CA TYR A 274 7.74 20.91 -10.15
C TYR A 274 8.67 19.87 -9.52
N ILE A 275 9.87 19.65 -10.08
CA ILE A 275 10.75 18.55 -9.68
C ILE A 275 11.11 18.60 -8.20
N HIS A 276 11.28 19.79 -7.62
CA HIS A 276 11.60 19.97 -6.22
C HIS A 276 10.45 19.60 -5.28
N PHE A 277 9.20 19.87 -5.70
CA PHE A 277 8.03 19.40 -4.96
C PHE A 277 8.00 17.88 -4.93
N GLY A 278 8.17 17.21 -6.07
CA GLY A 278 8.18 15.75 -6.11
C GLY A 278 9.35 15.12 -5.34
N MET A 279 10.53 15.75 -5.30
CA MET A 279 11.61 15.27 -4.43
C MET A 279 11.21 15.31 -2.95
N VAL A 280 10.59 16.41 -2.50
CA VAL A 280 10.17 16.51 -1.10
C VAL A 280 9.05 15.54 -0.79
N VAL A 281 8.15 15.28 -1.74
CA VAL A 281 7.22 14.17 -1.65
C VAL A 281 7.98 12.86 -1.40
N PHE A 282 8.98 12.49 -2.20
CA PHE A 282 9.76 11.25 -1.99
C PHE A 282 10.36 11.15 -0.60
N MET A 283 11.08 12.19 -0.17
CA MET A 283 11.78 12.17 1.12
C MET A 283 10.80 12.07 2.29
N LEU A 284 9.75 12.89 2.30
CA LEU A 284 8.74 12.85 3.37
C LEU A 284 8.03 11.49 3.40
N HIS A 285 7.86 10.86 2.23
CA HIS A 285 7.21 9.57 2.15
C HIS A 285 8.06 8.44 2.69
N ASP A 286 9.24 8.26 2.11
CA ASP A 286 10.07 7.10 2.41
C ASP A 286 10.59 7.15 3.86
N ILE A 287 10.92 8.34 4.38
CA ILE A 287 11.49 8.45 5.73
C ILE A 287 10.47 8.12 6.83
N SER A 288 9.19 8.48 6.62
CA SER A 288 8.14 8.23 7.61
C SER A 288 7.72 6.77 7.66
N ASP A 289 7.94 6.05 6.56
CA ASP A 289 7.49 4.67 6.40
C ASP A 289 8.51 3.68 6.98
N VAL A 290 9.79 4.08 7.15
CA VAL A 290 10.81 3.27 7.82
C VAL A 290 10.40 2.86 9.25
N PRO A 291 10.02 3.78 10.18
CA PRO A 291 9.52 3.39 11.49
C PRO A 291 8.24 2.53 11.44
N LEU A 292 7.38 2.75 10.44
CA LEU A 292 6.14 1.98 10.25
C LEU A 292 6.44 0.52 9.93
N ASP A 293 7.37 0.27 9.01
CA ASP A 293 7.77 -1.08 8.62
C ASP A 293 8.50 -1.80 9.75
N ILE A 294 9.39 -1.11 10.45
CA ILE A 294 10.06 -1.64 11.65
C ILE A 294 9.01 -2.05 12.69
N MET A 295 8.06 -1.18 13.01
CA MET A 295 6.99 -1.48 13.97
C MET A 295 6.20 -2.72 13.55
N LYS A 296 5.80 -2.84 12.28
CA LYS A 296 5.07 -4.01 11.78
C LYS A 296 5.91 -5.28 11.88
N ILE A 297 7.20 -5.23 11.55
CA ILE A 297 8.12 -6.37 11.65
C ILE A 297 8.28 -6.81 13.11
N LEU A 298 8.53 -5.88 14.03
CA LEU A 298 8.68 -6.18 15.46
C LEU A 298 7.41 -6.81 16.04
N ASN A 299 6.25 -6.28 15.66
CA ASN A 299 4.96 -6.84 16.03
C ASN A 299 4.73 -8.25 15.45
N LEU A 300 5.08 -8.49 14.18
CA LEU A 300 5.03 -9.84 13.56
C LEU A 300 5.93 -10.84 14.28
N LEU A 301 7.06 -10.38 14.80
CA LEU A 301 8.01 -11.18 15.58
C LEU A 301 7.63 -11.32 17.05
N ARG A 302 6.53 -10.70 17.53
CA ARG A 302 6.15 -10.69 18.96
C ARG A 302 7.20 -10.03 19.87
N ILE A 303 7.89 -9.02 19.35
CA ILE A 303 8.84 -8.20 20.11
C ILE A 303 8.06 -6.99 20.67
N GLU A 304 7.17 -7.28 21.60
CA GLU A 304 6.28 -6.33 22.29
C GLU A 304 6.32 -6.60 23.80
N ASP A 305 5.79 -5.67 24.60
CA ASP A 305 5.73 -5.72 26.05
C ASP A 305 7.11 -5.91 26.71
N SER A 306 7.12 -6.20 28.03
CA SER A 306 8.34 -6.45 28.79
C SER A 306 9.18 -7.61 28.24
N HIS A 307 8.58 -8.58 27.55
CA HIS A 307 9.28 -9.71 26.96
C HIS A 307 10.08 -9.34 25.70
N GLY A 308 9.56 -8.42 24.89
CA GLY A 308 10.21 -7.87 23.71
C GLY A 308 10.97 -6.57 23.99
N PHE A 309 11.21 -6.23 25.25
CA PHE A 309 11.81 -4.95 25.68
C PHE A 309 11.07 -3.73 25.09
N TYR A 310 9.75 -3.84 24.91
CA TYR A 310 8.89 -2.81 24.33
C TYR A 310 9.30 -2.36 22.92
N GLY A 311 9.92 -3.24 22.12
CA GLY A 311 10.47 -2.89 20.81
C GLY A 311 9.43 -2.32 19.83
N ALA A 312 8.28 -2.99 19.69
CA ALA A 312 7.19 -2.53 18.82
C ALA A 312 6.62 -1.18 19.28
N GLU A 313 6.52 -0.96 20.59
CA GLU A 313 6.03 0.27 21.21
C GLU A 313 7.01 1.41 21.00
N ILE A 314 8.31 1.18 21.19
CA ILE A 314 9.36 2.17 20.90
C ILE A 314 9.29 2.57 19.42
N ALA A 315 9.15 1.60 18.50
CA ALA A 315 9.00 1.89 17.09
C ALA A 315 7.72 2.70 16.79
N TYR A 316 6.60 2.41 17.47
CA TYR A 316 5.38 3.22 17.38
C TYR A 316 5.58 4.65 17.93
N PHE A 317 6.29 4.81 19.05
CA PHE A 317 6.62 6.11 19.64
C PHE A 317 7.56 6.94 18.76
N ILE A 318 8.36 6.30 17.90
CA ILE A 318 9.17 6.98 16.88
C ILE A 318 8.31 7.30 15.64
N LEU A 319 7.46 6.35 15.22
CA LEU A 319 6.56 6.49 14.08
C LEU A 319 5.64 7.70 14.22
N MET A 320 4.92 7.81 15.34
CA MET A 320 3.90 8.85 15.50
C MET A 320 4.41 10.29 15.32
N PRO A 321 5.46 10.75 16.02
CA PRO A 321 5.99 12.09 15.81
C PRO A 321 6.60 12.26 14.41
N THR A 322 7.29 11.24 13.89
CA THR A 322 7.86 11.28 12.52
C THR A 322 6.76 11.45 11.48
N TRP A 323 5.68 10.66 11.57
CA TRP A 323 4.52 10.70 10.68
C TRP A 323 3.79 12.04 10.77
N ILE A 324 3.45 12.50 11.97
CA ILE A 324 2.76 13.78 12.15
C ILE A 324 3.61 14.93 11.60
N TYR A 325 4.91 14.95 11.91
CA TYR A 325 5.80 16.01 11.46
C TYR A 325 5.95 16.02 9.93
N THR A 326 6.21 14.87 9.32
CA THR A 326 6.43 14.80 7.87
C THR A 326 5.13 14.96 7.06
N ARG A 327 4.05 14.29 7.47
CA ARG A 327 2.81 14.16 6.69
C ARG A 327 1.78 15.24 6.98
N ILE A 328 1.67 15.67 8.23
CA ILE A 328 0.60 16.60 8.65
C ILE A 328 1.13 18.02 8.82
N PHE A 329 2.43 18.19 9.07
CA PHE A 329 3.04 19.51 9.20
C PHE A 329 3.82 19.92 7.94
N ILE A 330 4.90 19.20 7.59
CA ILE A 330 5.77 19.61 6.49
C ILE A 330 5.09 19.47 5.13
N PHE A 331 4.38 18.36 4.86
CA PHE A 331 3.74 18.16 3.55
C PHE A 331 2.76 19.29 3.17
N PRO A 332 1.72 19.63 3.97
CA PRO A 332 0.80 20.70 3.59
C PRO A 332 1.44 22.10 3.62
N LEU A 333 2.36 22.39 4.56
CA LEU A 333 2.99 23.72 4.65
C LEU A 333 4.03 23.98 3.57
N THR A 334 4.74 22.94 3.11
CA THR A 334 5.83 23.09 2.15
C THR A 334 5.36 22.72 0.75
N VAL A 335 4.68 21.59 0.58
CA VAL A 335 4.30 21.07 -0.74
C VAL A 335 3.01 21.71 -1.24
N ILE A 336 1.95 21.72 -0.41
CA ILE A 336 0.65 22.25 -0.83
C ILE A 336 0.68 23.78 -0.83
N TYR A 337 1.01 24.42 0.31
CA TYR A 337 1.06 25.87 0.39
C TYR A 337 2.12 26.46 -0.54
N GLY A 338 3.31 25.84 -0.64
CA GLY A 338 4.33 26.25 -1.61
C GLY A 338 3.85 26.11 -3.06
N GLY A 339 3.21 25.00 -3.42
CA GLY A 339 2.65 24.78 -4.76
C GLY A 339 1.53 25.76 -5.12
N VAL A 340 0.61 26.03 -4.18
CA VAL A 340 -0.48 27.00 -4.32
C VAL A 340 0.05 28.43 -4.41
N TRP A 341 1.04 28.79 -3.61
CA TRP A 341 1.64 30.12 -3.66
C TRP A 341 2.36 30.34 -4.99
N CYS A 342 3.15 29.36 -5.45
CA CYS A 342 3.80 29.41 -6.77
C CYS A 342 2.76 29.53 -7.90
N ALA A 343 1.60 28.90 -7.77
CA ALA A 343 0.51 29.00 -8.73
C ALA A 343 -0.20 30.37 -8.73
N ILE A 344 -0.43 30.97 -7.56
CA ILE A 344 -1.21 32.21 -7.39
C ILE A 344 -0.34 33.47 -7.60
N TYR A 345 0.89 33.47 -7.10
CA TYR A 345 1.74 34.66 -6.97
C TYR A 345 2.89 34.74 -7.97
N ASN A 346 3.00 33.77 -8.89
CA ASN A 346 3.93 33.88 -10.03
C ASN A 346 3.22 34.09 -11.38
N PRO A 347 2.47 35.20 -11.58
CA PRO A 347 1.95 35.56 -12.90
C PRO A 347 2.98 36.31 -13.76
N SER A 348 4.20 36.57 -13.28
CA SER A 348 5.08 37.61 -13.83
C SER A 348 6.56 37.21 -13.95
N SER A 349 6.84 36.30 -14.87
CA SER A 349 8.19 36.17 -15.42
C SER A 349 8.14 35.73 -16.89
N ASN A 350 7.47 36.57 -17.69
CA ASN A 350 7.82 36.98 -19.05
C ASN A 350 8.82 36.08 -19.82
N GLY A 351 8.38 34.88 -20.25
CA GLY A 351 9.24 33.99 -21.02
C GLY A 351 8.50 32.93 -21.82
N ASP A 352 7.72 32.05 -21.17
CA ASP A 352 7.24 30.82 -21.83
C ASP A 352 5.76 30.84 -22.20
N MET A 353 5.30 31.95 -22.76
CA MET A 353 4.03 32.02 -23.50
C MET A 353 4.13 31.32 -24.88
N TYR A 354 5.27 30.72 -25.25
CA TYR A 354 5.50 30.14 -26.57
C TYR A 354 4.56 28.99 -26.96
N TRP A 355 4.06 28.21 -26.00
CA TRP A 355 3.08 27.13 -26.29
C TRP A 355 1.64 27.64 -26.38
N CYS A 356 1.26 28.62 -25.55
CA CYS A 356 -0.06 29.26 -25.64
C CYS A 356 -0.17 30.19 -26.87
N ASP A 357 0.93 30.81 -27.32
CA ASP A 357 0.96 31.62 -28.54
C ASP A 357 0.87 30.78 -29.82
N ARG A 358 1.41 29.55 -29.83
CA ARG A 358 1.23 28.60 -30.95
C ARG A 358 -0.22 28.09 -31.08
N LEU A 359 -0.99 28.13 -29.99
CA LEU A 359 -2.44 27.88 -30.01
C LEU A 359 -3.24 29.12 -30.43
N ARG A 360 -2.67 30.32 -30.29
CA ARG A 360 -3.28 31.61 -30.62
C ARG A 360 -3.01 32.05 -32.07
N ASP A 361 -1.92 31.58 -32.68
CA ASP A 361 -1.53 31.92 -34.06
C ASP A 361 -2.32 31.18 -35.15
N GLY A 362 -3.24 30.29 -34.76
CA GLY A 362 -4.08 29.56 -35.71
C GLY A 362 -3.34 28.48 -36.50
N SER A 363 -2.12 28.11 -36.11
CA SER A 363 -1.51 26.88 -36.59
C SER A 363 -2.32 25.70 -36.07
N GLU A 364 -2.95 24.95 -36.99
CA GLU A 364 -3.72 23.76 -36.64
C GLU A 364 -2.81 22.81 -35.84
N LEU A 365 -3.22 22.44 -34.61
CA LEU A 365 -2.60 21.31 -33.95
C LEU A 365 -2.69 20.13 -34.93
N PRO A 366 -1.58 19.42 -35.20
CA PRO A 366 -1.70 18.16 -35.93
C PRO A 366 -2.77 17.32 -35.23
N ASP A 367 -3.55 16.54 -35.99
CA ASP A 367 -4.67 15.77 -35.45
C ASP A 367 -4.15 14.68 -34.48
N LEU A 368 -3.85 15.13 -33.26
CA LEU A 368 -3.18 14.38 -32.21
C LEU A 368 -4.19 13.41 -31.62
N GLY A 369 -3.75 12.18 -31.41
CA GLY A 369 -4.55 11.16 -30.74
C GLY A 369 -4.93 11.58 -29.31
N LEU A 370 -5.96 10.96 -28.73
CA LEU A 370 -6.40 11.24 -27.36
C LEU A 370 -5.26 11.15 -26.33
N VAL A 371 -4.34 10.20 -26.54
CA VAL A 371 -3.15 10.00 -25.71
C VAL A 371 -2.19 11.19 -25.79
N GLU A 372 -1.93 11.67 -26.99
CA GLU A 372 -1.02 12.77 -27.23
C GLU A 372 -1.62 14.10 -26.74
N LYS A 373 -2.95 14.26 -26.87
CA LYS A 373 -3.72 15.35 -26.25
C LYS A 373 -3.63 15.32 -24.72
N GLY A 374 -3.73 14.13 -24.11
CA GLY A 374 -3.57 13.95 -22.67
C GLY A 374 -2.15 14.29 -22.20
N ALA A 375 -1.12 13.82 -22.91
CA ALA A 375 0.27 14.14 -22.60
C ALA A 375 0.62 15.62 -22.86
N ALA A 376 0.06 16.22 -23.90
CA ALA A 376 0.16 17.65 -24.14
C ALA A 376 -0.52 18.45 -23.01
N ALA A 377 -1.67 18.01 -22.48
CA ALA A 377 -2.32 18.63 -21.33
C ALA A 377 -1.51 18.51 -20.03
N LEU A 378 -0.77 17.41 -19.85
CA LEU A 378 0.23 17.24 -18.77
C LEU A 378 1.42 18.21 -18.90
N ARG A 379 1.78 18.61 -20.13
CA ARG A 379 2.89 19.53 -20.43
C ARG A 379 2.47 21.00 -20.59
N ALA A 380 1.20 21.26 -20.89
CA ALA A 380 0.70 22.59 -21.23
C ALA A 380 0.47 23.43 -19.97
N ASP A 381 1.35 24.40 -19.79
CA ASP A 381 1.27 25.42 -18.76
C ASP A 381 0.95 26.78 -19.40
N CYS A 382 -0.24 27.29 -19.09
CA CYS A 382 -0.49 28.72 -19.10
C CYS A 382 -0.97 29.01 -17.68
N SER A 383 -0.19 29.73 -16.88
CA SER A 383 -0.46 30.18 -15.50
C SER A 383 -1.72 29.55 -14.87
N PHE A 384 -1.54 28.43 -14.15
CA PHE A 384 -2.65 27.60 -13.66
C PHE A 384 -3.47 26.96 -14.81
N GLY A 385 -2.77 26.23 -15.69
CA GLY A 385 -3.36 25.37 -16.73
C GLY A 385 -3.49 23.93 -16.26
N GLY A 386 -3.91 23.04 -17.16
CA GLY A 386 -4.29 21.64 -16.86
C GLY A 386 -3.32 20.88 -15.96
N GLY A 387 -2.00 20.91 -16.23
CA GLY A 387 -0.99 20.19 -15.45
C GLY A 387 -0.88 20.64 -13.98
N GLY A 388 -0.91 21.96 -13.72
CA GLY A 388 -0.85 22.51 -12.36
C GLY A 388 -2.10 22.18 -11.53
N HIS A 389 -3.29 22.26 -12.13
CA HIS A 389 -4.54 21.84 -11.50
C HIS A 389 -4.56 20.35 -11.17
N ILE A 390 -4.09 19.52 -12.11
CA ILE A 390 -3.99 18.07 -11.91
C ILE A 390 -3.03 17.78 -10.74
N CYS A 391 -1.85 18.40 -10.73
CA CYS A 391 -0.88 18.25 -9.64
C CYS A 391 -1.50 18.62 -8.28
N PHE A 392 -2.17 19.77 -8.19
CA PHE A 392 -2.82 20.22 -6.96
C PHE A 392 -3.91 19.23 -6.49
N VAL A 393 -4.78 18.77 -7.39
CA VAL A 393 -5.83 17.80 -7.06
C VAL A 393 -5.21 16.50 -6.54
N LEU A 394 -4.16 15.99 -7.21
CA LEU A 394 -3.47 14.78 -6.78
C LEU A 394 -2.80 14.95 -5.39
N LEU A 395 -2.17 16.09 -5.13
CA LEU A 395 -1.59 16.40 -3.83
C LEU A 395 -2.65 16.51 -2.72
N MET A 396 -3.82 17.07 -3.01
CA MET A 396 -4.95 17.12 -2.07
C MET A 396 -5.53 15.73 -1.79
N LEU A 397 -5.64 14.88 -2.82
CA LEU A 397 -6.04 13.48 -2.63
C LEU A 397 -5.05 12.72 -1.76
N LEU A 398 -3.75 12.95 -1.99
CA LEU A 398 -2.68 12.36 -1.17
C LEU A 398 -2.77 12.83 0.29
N GLU A 399 -3.06 14.10 0.53
CA GLU A 399 -3.27 14.63 1.88
C GLU A 399 -4.50 14.03 2.57
N CYS A 400 -5.58 13.81 1.83
CA CYS A 400 -6.76 13.11 2.36
C CYS A 400 -6.41 11.67 2.80
N LEU A 401 -5.53 10.99 2.06
CA LEU A 401 -5.01 9.68 2.46
C LEU A 401 -4.11 9.78 3.72
N HIS A 402 -3.24 10.80 3.81
CA HIS A 402 -2.45 11.05 5.03
C HIS A 402 -3.33 11.25 6.26
N LEU A 403 -4.38 12.05 6.16
CA LEU A 403 -5.34 12.26 7.25
C LEU A 403 -6.05 10.96 7.63
N TRP A 404 -6.46 10.17 6.64
CA TRP A 404 -7.08 8.86 6.86
C TRP A 404 -6.15 7.89 7.61
N TRP A 405 -4.90 7.74 7.18
CA TRP A 405 -3.93 6.88 7.87
C TRP A 405 -3.52 7.44 9.23
N THR A 406 -3.44 8.76 9.38
CA THR A 406 -3.19 9.40 10.69
C THR A 406 -4.30 9.06 11.67
N TYR A 407 -5.57 9.13 11.25
CA TYR A 407 -6.70 8.67 12.04
C TYR A 407 -6.55 7.21 12.47
N LEU A 408 -6.16 6.33 11.54
CA LEU A 408 -5.93 4.92 11.84
C LEU A 408 -4.80 4.73 12.86
N LEU A 409 -3.65 5.38 12.67
CA LEU A 409 -2.51 5.31 13.58
C LEU A 409 -2.87 5.81 14.99
N LEU A 410 -3.55 6.95 15.10
CA LEU A 410 -4.03 7.48 16.38
C LEU A 410 -5.03 6.55 17.06
N ARG A 411 -5.89 5.87 16.28
CA ARG A 411 -6.82 4.86 16.80
C ARG A 411 -6.06 3.66 17.40
N ILE A 412 -4.90 3.27 16.86
CA ILE A 412 -4.02 2.26 17.48
C ILE A 412 -3.59 2.72 18.85
N GLY A 413 -2.95 3.90 18.90
CA GLY A 413 -2.39 4.44 20.13
C GLY A 413 -3.44 4.62 21.21
N TYR A 414 -4.61 5.14 20.85
CA TYR A 414 -5.74 5.28 21.76
C TYR A 414 -6.14 3.94 22.40
N ARG A 415 -6.26 2.89 21.61
CA ARG A 415 -6.66 1.56 22.10
C ARG A 415 -5.56 0.91 22.94
N ALA A 416 -4.31 0.99 22.49
CA ALA A 416 -3.17 0.45 23.23
C ALA A 416 -3.00 1.14 24.60
N LEU A 417 -3.10 2.48 24.65
CA LEU A 417 -2.85 3.25 25.86
C LEU A 417 -4.02 3.28 26.85
N LEU A 418 -5.27 3.32 26.37
CA LEU A 418 -6.44 3.57 27.22
C LEU A 418 -7.33 2.37 27.44
N GLN A 419 -7.25 1.34 26.59
CA GLN A 419 -8.10 0.15 26.71
C GLN A 419 -7.34 -1.09 27.21
N GLY A 420 -6.01 -1.00 27.38
CA GLY A 420 -5.19 -2.09 27.92
C GLY A 420 -5.20 -3.36 27.06
N HIS A 421 -5.65 -3.27 25.81
CA HIS A 421 -5.55 -4.37 24.85
C HIS A 421 -4.08 -4.53 24.44
N ALA A 422 -3.59 -5.78 24.43
CA ALA A 422 -2.25 -6.10 23.96
C ALA A 422 -2.03 -5.49 22.56
N THR A 423 -0.89 -4.86 22.34
CA THR A 423 -0.53 -4.17 21.08
C THR A 423 -0.75 -5.04 19.85
N HIS A 424 -0.53 -6.35 19.95
CA HIS A 424 -0.82 -7.33 18.92
C HIS A 424 -2.32 -7.53 18.60
N GLU A 425 -3.23 -7.47 19.58
CA GLU A 425 -4.67 -7.52 19.27
C GLU A 425 -5.09 -6.26 18.51
N VAL A 426 -4.53 -5.11 18.86
CA VAL A 426 -4.82 -3.82 18.21
C VAL A 426 -4.15 -3.70 16.85
N SER A 427 -2.94 -4.24 16.66
CA SER A 427 -2.21 -4.21 15.38
C SER A 427 -2.74 -5.24 14.38
N ASN A 428 -3.11 -6.44 14.82
CA ASN A 428 -3.85 -7.39 13.99
C ASN A 428 -5.22 -6.85 13.69
N GLU A 429 -5.94 -6.31 14.69
CA GLU A 429 -7.18 -5.61 14.42
C GLU A 429 -6.95 -4.48 13.45
N MET A 430 -5.89 -3.68 13.47
CA MET A 430 -5.66 -2.61 12.49
C MET A 430 -5.39 -3.09 11.07
N TYR A 431 -4.57 -4.14 10.93
CA TYR A 431 -4.44 -4.88 9.67
C TYR A 431 -5.81 -5.43 9.21
N TYR A 432 -6.75 -5.64 10.14
CA TYR A 432 -8.14 -6.05 9.95
C TYR A 432 -9.22 -4.97 10.27
N ALA A 433 -8.88 -3.68 10.42
CA ALA A 433 -9.76 -2.61 10.95
C ALA A 433 -9.59 -1.31 10.17
N ALA A 434 -8.54 -1.20 9.37
CA ALA A 434 -8.65 -0.55 8.05
C ALA A 434 -9.76 -1.20 7.18
N GLN A 435 -10.25 -2.39 7.56
CA GLN A 435 -11.44 -3.08 7.04
C GLN A 435 -12.77 -2.63 7.70
N ASP A 436 -12.76 -1.78 8.73
CA ASP A 436 -13.97 -1.44 9.48
C ASP A 436 -14.59 -0.09 9.09
N ASN A 437 -15.44 -0.11 8.05
CA ASN A 437 -16.48 0.89 7.87
C ASN A 437 -17.76 0.23 7.33
N GLY A 438 -18.84 0.34 8.11
CA GLY A 438 -20.21 0.09 7.66
C GLY A 438 -20.92 -1.11 8.30
N GLU A 439 -21.32 -0.99 9.57
CA GLU A 439 -22.66 -1.33 10.08
C GLU A 439 -22.68 -1.28 11.62
N LYS A 440 -22.63 -0.05 12.15
CA LYS A 440 -23.38 0.28 13.36
C LYS A 440 -24.51 1.20 12.93
N LEU A 441 -25.60 0.64 12.43
CA LEU A 441 -26.89 1.32 12.41
C LEU A 441 -28.02 0.28 12.36
N LYS A 442 -28.87 0.36 13.39
CA LYS A 442 -30.19 -0.27 13.58
C LYS A 442 -30.22 -1.70 14.13
N SER A 443 -29.90 -1.82 15.41
CA SER A 443 -30.79 -2.54 16.33
C SER A 443 -31.84 -1.57 16.88
N LYS A 444 -33.01 -1.55 16.25
CA LYS A 444 -34.30 -1.34 16.90
C LYS A 444 -35.34 -2.11 16.11
#